data_AF-A0A3D1ZLN2-F1
#
_entry.id   AF-A0A3D1ZLN2-F1
#
_cell.length_a   1.000
_cell.length_b   1.000
_cell.length_c   1.000
_cell.angle_alpha   90.00
_cell.angle_beta   90.00
_cell.angle_gamma   90.00
#
_symmetry.space_group_name_H-M   'P 1'
#
loop_
_entity.id
_entity.type
_entity.pdbx_description
1 polymer ?
#
loop_
_entity_poly.entity_id
_entity_poly.type
_entity_poly.pdbx_seq_one_letter_code
_entity_poly.pdbx_strand_id
1 'polypeptide(L)' 'GCVVNGPGESKHANIGISLPGNGERPIAPVYIDGEKDVTLKGDNIAAEFQAIVEDYVATHYA' A
#
# COMPACT_ATOMS: atom_id res chain seq x y z
N GLY A 1 -1.46 -10.52 8.41
CA GLY A 1 -1.68 -9.30 7.62
C GLY A 1 -2.18 -8.22 8.54
N CYS A 2 -1.40 -7.16 8.76
CA CYS A 2 -1.78 -6.06 9.64
C CYS A 2 -1.82 -4.77 8.82
N VAL A 3 -2.99 -4.15 8.75
CA VAL A 3 -3.18 -2.76 8.37
C VAL A 3 -2.78 -1.92 9.57
N VAL A 4 -1.72 -1.10 9.47
CA VAL A 4 -1.31 -0.20 10.57
C VAL A 4 -1.53 1.27 10.22
N ASN A 5 -2.32 1.91 11.09
CA ASN A 5 -2.44 3.35 11.29
C ASN A 5 -1.31 3.78 12.24
N GLY A 6 -0.21 4.34 11.73
CA GLY A 6 0.73 5.05 12.60
C GLY A 6 2.12 5.27 12.02
N PRO A 7 2.69 6.49 12.13
CA PRO A 7 3.99 6.86 11.56
C PRO A 7 5.20 6.14 12.20
N GLY A 8 5.02 5.38 13.27
CA GLY A 8 6.08 4.63 13.97
C GLY A 8 6.18 3.14 13.62
N GLU A 9 5.14 2.52 13.02
CA GLU A 9 5.09 1.08 12.71
C GLU A 9 5.40 0.76 11.25
N SER A 10 5.65 1.76 10.41
CA SER A 10 6.02 1.58 9.00
C SER A 10 7.47 1.12 8.78
N LYS A 11 8.25 0.90 9.85
CA LYS A 11 9.67 0.49 9.77
C LYS A 11 9.89 -0.99 9.45
N HIS A 12 8.83 -1.81 9.46
CA HIS A 12 8.91 -3.27 9.26
C HIS A 12 7.86 -3.79 8.26
N ALA A 13 7.23 -2.92 7.48
CA ALA A 13 6.22 -3.32 6.51
C ALA A 13 6.90 -3.62 5.16
N ASN A 14 6.78 -4.86 4.68
CA ASN A 14 7.20 -5.23 3.33
C ASN A 14 6.39 -4.50 2.26
N ILE A 15 5.15 -4.12 2.56
CA ILE A 15 4.33 -3.30 1.66
C ILE A 15 3.51 -2.30 2.47
N GLY A 16 3.45 -1.05 1.99
CA GLY A 16 2.72 0.04 2.62
C GLY A 16 2.06 0.95 1.58
N ILE A 17 0.95 1.57 1.94
CA ILE A 17 0.23 2.52 1.09
C ILE A 17 0.03 3.84 1.83
N SER A 18 0.27 4.96 1.14
CA SER A 18 -0.04 6.29 1.65
C SER A 18 -1.39 6.71 1.10
N LEU A 19 -2.44 6.61 1.91
CA LEU A 19 -3.79 7.02 1.51
C LEU A 19 -3.89 8.56 1.49
N PRO A 20 -4.57 9.15 0.49
CA PRO A 20 -4.79 10.59 0.42
C PRO A 20 -5.72 11.06 1.53
N GLY A 21 -5.55 12.32 1.97
CA GLY A 21 -6.43 12.94 2.94
C GLY A 21 -7.84 13.22 2.39
N ASN A 22 -8.79 13.43 3.30
CA ASN A 22 -10.18 13.68 2.95
C ASN A 22 -10.32 15.05 2.24
N GLY A 23 -10.58 15.02 0.92
CA GLY A 23 -10.69 16.20 0.05
C GLY A 23 -9.53 16.40 -0.93
N GLU A 24 -8.55 15.50 -0.95
CA GLU A 24 -7.42 15.53 -1.89
C GLU A 24 -7.67 14.65 -3.12
N ARG A 25 -6.81 14.81 -4.14
CA ARG A 25 -6.87 13.95 -5.34
C ARG A 25 -6.72 12.49 -4.90
N PRO A 26 -7.54 11.55 -5.44
CA PRO A 26 -7.50 10.14 -5.05
C PRO A 26 -6.24 9.50 -5.64
N ILE A 27 -5.08 9.75 -5.04
CA ILE A 27 -3.78 9.29 -5.47
C ILE A 27 -3.08 8.73 -4.24
N ALA A 28 -2.72 7.46 -4.28
CA ALA A 28 -2.06 6.76 -3.19
C ALA A 28 -0.80 6.06 -3.69
N PRO A 29 0.40 6.57 -3.36
CA PRO A 29 1.64 5.84 -3.64
C PRO A 29 1.75 4.61 -2.75
N VAL A 30 2.16 3.50 -3.36
CA VAL A 30 2.46 2.22 -2.72
C VAL A 30 3.98 2.06 -2.65
N TYR A 31 4.44 1.59 -1.50
CA TYR A 31 5.84 1.34 -1.20
C TYR A 31 6.02 -0.14 -0.91
N ILE A 32 6.96 -0.79 -1.58
CA ILE A 32 7.33 -2.19 -1.38
C ILE A 32 8.79 -2.21 -0.93
N ASP A 33 9.07 -2.85 0.20
CA ASP A 33 10.39 -2.93 0.84
C ASP A 33 11.09 -1.55 1.03
N GLY A 34 10.28 -0.50 1.18
CA GLY A 34 10.74 0.88 1.35
C GLY A 34 10.94 1.66 0.05
N GLU A 35 10.77 1.04 -1.11
CA GLU A 35 10.88 1.67 -2.42
C GLU A 35 9.51 1.95 -3.03
N LYS A 36 9.36 3.10 -3.70
CA LYS A 36 8.10 3.47 -4.34
C LYS A 36 7.91 2.65 -5.63
N ASP A 37 6.99 1.70 -5.60
CA ASP A 37 6.76 0.78 -6.71
C ASP A 37 5.67 1.30 -7.65
N VAL A 38 4.42 1.34 -7.16
CA VAL A 38 3.24 1.73 -7.94
C VAL A 38 2.51 2.90 -7.30
N THR A 39 1.76 3.66 -8.10
CA THR A 39 0.90 4.74 -7.60
C THR A 39 -0.53 4.47 -8.03
N LEU A 40 -1.37 4.15 -7.07
CA LEU A 40 -2.80 3.89 -7.27
C LEU A 40 -3.54 5.21 -7.42
N LYS A 41 -4.55 5.23 -8.29
CA LYS A 41 -5.35 6.43 -8.57
C LYS A 41 -6.83 6.08 -8.70
N GLY A 42 -7.69 6.99 -8.26
CA GLY A 42 -9.15 6.85 -8.34
C GLY A 42 -9.77 6.22 -7.10
N ASP A 43 -11.05 5.91 -7.18
CA ASP A 43 -11.85 5.44 -6.03
C ASP A 43 -11.55 3.98 -5.66
N ASN A 44 -10.91 3.21 -6.54
CA ASN A 44 -10.64 1.79 -6.37
C ASN A 44 -9.26 1.47 -5.74
N ILE A 45 -8.62 2.45 -5.09
CA ILE A 45 -7.31 2.27 -4.45
C ILE A 45 -7.28 1.08 -3.49
N ALA A 46 -8.35 0.86 -2.71
CA ALA A 46 -8.42 -0.26 -1.78
C ALA A 46 -8.38 -1.63 -2.47
N ALA A 47 -9.14 -1.79 -3.56
CA ALA A 47 -9.21 -3.04 -4.31
C ALA A 47 -7.89 -3.34 -5.03
N GLU A 48 -7.30 -2.32 -5.66
CA GLU A 48 -6.00 -2.42 -6.34
C GLU A 48 -4.89 -2.76 -5.35
N PHE A 49 -4.87 -2.10 -4.18
CA PHE A 49 -3.89 -2.38 -3.15
C PHE A 49 -3.99 -3.81 -2.64
N GLN A 50 -5.21 -4.29 -2.42
CA GLN A 50 -5.44 -5.66 -1.97
C GLN A 50 -4.90 -6.68 -2.98
N ALA A 51 -5.13 -6.47 -4.28
CA ALA A 51 -4.58 -7.32 -5.34
C ALA A 51 -3.03 -7.33 -5.33
N ILE A 52 -2.39 -6.18 -5.15
CA ILE A 52 -0.92 -6.07 -5.07
C ILE A 52 -0.38 -6.82 -3.84
N VAL A 53 -1.05 -6.70 -2.69
CA VAL A 53 -0.66 -7.43 -1.47
C VAL A 53 -0.79 -8.94 -1.67
N GLU A 54 -1.89 -9.40 -2.29
CA GLU A 54 -2.10 -10.82 -2.58
C GLU A 54 -1.02 -11.38 -3.53
N ASP A 55 -0.70 -10.65 -4.59
CA ASP A 55 0.37 -11.02 -5.54
C ASP A 55 1.75 -11.03 -4.88
N TYR A 56 2.07 -10.02 -4.07
CA TYR A 56 3.33 -9.96 -3.33
C TYR A 56 3.47 -11.15 -2.37
N VAL A 57 2.41 -11.49 -1.62
CA VAL A 57 2.46 -12.64 -0.71
C VAL A 57 2.62 -13.95 -1.49
N ALA A 58 1.91 -14.10 -2.61
CA ALA A 58 2.01 -15.30 -3.45
C ALA A 58 3.39 -15.47 -4.11
N THR A 59 4.09 -14.38 -4.42
CA THR A 59 5.42 -14.43 -5.05
C THR A 59 6.58 -14.52 -4.04
N HIS A 60 6.46 -13.87 -2.87
CA HIS A 60 7.53 -13.86 -1.85
C HIS A 60 7.48 -14.97 -0.80
N TYR A 61 6.31 -15.57 -0.53
CA TYR A 61 6.13 -16.58 0.52
C TYR A 61 5.74 -17.99 0.01
N ALA A 62 5.81 -18.24 -1.31
CA ALA A 62 5.56 -19.56 -1.90
C ALA A 62 6.73 -20.53 -1.82
#